data_AF-A0A935L5H5-F1
#
_entry.id   AF-A0A935L5H5-F1
#
_cell.length_a   1.000
_cell.length_b   1.000
_cell.length_c   1.000
_cell.angle_alpha   90.00
_cell.angle_beta   90.00
_cell.angle_gamma   90.00
#
_symmetry.space_group_name_H-M   'P 1'
#
loop_
_entity.id
_entity.type
_entity.pdbx_description
1 polymer ?
#
loop_
_entity_poly.entity_id
_entity_poly.type
_entity_poly.pdbx_seq_one_letter_code
_entity_poly.pdbx_strand_id
1 'polypeptide(L)'
;MTGQDRIAATLSEYKAAGRSSPAGLAWHEFWSWLSAAKPVDAPNPPAPLILAASGESDASKHHRLRQQLEWADRHDLLDEAIARLAAIPIEQWNASFPESWNQDSYSPPWHWGWTADPKPKISAEDATKLIEHLRANWDEVAGHELGRVTSPLRFEGAKRRRLVVRARSDTSPPWGSWFSLARGGNRKAFTRFRAAVNAAIKPHEVDHIDFDLRPL
;
A
#
# COMPACT_ATOMS: atom_id res chain seq x y z
N MET A 1 10.40 16.66 -33.64
CA MET A 1 9.66 16.28 -32.42
C MET A 1 10.68 15.74 -31.44
N THR A 2 10.79 16.31 -30.24
CA THR A 2 11.81 15.91 -29.26
C THR A 2 11.47 14.56 -28.62
N GLY A 3 12.43 13.90 -27.95
CA GLY A 3 12.16 12.70 -27.16
C GLY A 3 11.07 12.91 -26.11
N GLN A 4 11.08 14.07 -25.45
CA GLN A 4 10.06 14.49 -24.49
C GLN A 4 8.66 14.61 -25.11
N ASP A 5 8.55 15.21 -26.30
CA ASP A 5 7.27 15.33 -27.02
C ASP A 5 6.72 13.93 -27.36
N ARG A 6 7.60 13.01 -27.76
CA ARG A 6 7.22 11.62 -28.10
C ARG A 6 6.78 10.82 -26.89
N ILE A 7 7.48 10.96 -25.76
CA ILE A 7 7.09 10.35 -24.49
C ILE A 7 5.72 10.88 -24.07
N ALA A 8 5.52 12.20 -24.11
CA ALA A 8 4.25 12.83 -23.76
C ALA A 8 3.11 12.35 -24.66
N ALA A 9 3.32 12.30 -25.99
CA ALA A 9 2.34 11.82 -26.94
C ALA A 9 1.97 10.34 -26.70
N THR A 10 2.97 9.47 -26.56
CA THR A 10 2.79 8.03 -26.32
C THR A 10 2.01 7.77 -25.02
N LEU A 11 2.41 8.43 -23.93
CA LEU A 11 1.73 8.30 -22.65
C LEU A 11 0.32 8.87 -22.69
N SER A 12 0.11 9.97 -23.41
CA SER A 12 -1.23 10.53 -23.58
C SER A 12 -2.15 9.58 -24.34
N GLU A 13 -1.65 8.86 -25.36
CA GLU A 13 -2.40 7.83 -26.07
C GLU A 13 -2.75 6.66 -25.15
N TYR A 14 -1.79 6.17 -24.37
CA TYR A 14 -2.05 5.10 -23.39
C TYR A 14 -3.10 5.52 -22.37
N LYS A 15 -2.99 6.75 -21.85
CA LYS A 15 -3.97 7.31 -20.92
C LYS A 15 -5.35 7.46 -21.54
N ALA A 16 -5.46 7.94 -22.78
CA ALA A 16 -6.75 8.04 -23.49
C ALA A 16 -7.41 6.66 -23.67
N ALA A 17 -6.60 5.61 -23.83
CA ALA A 17 -7.05 4.21 -23.89
C ALA A 17 -7.26 3.56 -22.50
N GLY A 18 -7.16 4.32 -21.41
CA GLY A 18 -7.30 3.81 -20.04
C GLY A 18 -6.15 2.94 -19.56
N ARG A 19 -5.02 2.88 -20.29
CA ARG A 19 -3.85 2.04 -19.98
C ARG A 19 -2.81 2.80 -19.15
N SER A 20 -2.59 2.38 -17.90
CA SER A 20 -1.67 3.06 -16.98
C SER A 20 -0.23 2.58 -17.14
N SER A 21 -0.03 1.26 -17.09
CA SER A 21 1.26 0.58 -17.26
C SER A 21 1.06 -0.86 -17.71
N PRO A 22 2.10 -1.56 -18.20
CA PRO A 22 2.05 -3.01 -18.30
C PRO A 22 1.80 -3.66 -16.93
N ALA A 23 1.18 -4.84 -16.92
CA ALA A 23 0.81 -5.58 -15.73
C ALA A 23 1.82 -6.69 -15.41
N GLY A 24 2.13 -6.88 -14.13
CA GLY A 24 2.88 -8.02 -13.61
C GLY A 24 4.14 -8.39 -14.41
N LEU A 25 4.15 -9.60 -14.97
CA LEU A 25 5.29 -10.15 -15.69
C LEU A 25 5.63 -9.34 -16.95
N ALA A 26 4.65 -8.81 -17.68
CA ALA A 26 4.90 -8.00 -18.88
C ALA A 26 5.73 -6.75 -18.56
N TRP A 27 5.45 -6.10 -17.42
CA TRP A 27 6.25 -4.96 -16.98
C TRP A 27 7.64 -5.37 -16.50
N HIS A 28 7.75 -6.54 -15.87
CA HIS A 28 9.04 -7.11 -15.50
C HIS A 28 9.91 -7.37 -16.72
N GLU A 29 9.37 -8.01 -17.77
CA GLU A 29 10.08 -8.31 -19.01
C GLU A 29 10.56 -7.05 -19.72
N PHE A 30 9.71 -6.02 -19.79
CA PHE A 30 10.10 -4.71 -20.31
C PHE A 30 11.26 -4.09 -19.52
N TRP A 31 11.17 -4.09 -18.18
CA TRP A 31 12.23 -3.56 -17.32
C TRP A 31 13.53 -4.37 -17.40
N SER A 32 13.44 -5.69 -17.48
CA SER A 32 14.59 -6.58 -17.61
C SER A 32 15.33 -6.34 -18.92
N TRP A 33 14.59 -6.12 -20.02
CA TRP A 33 15.19 -5.70 -21.28
C TRP A 33 15.89 -4.35 -21.18
N LEU A 34 15.25 -3.31 -20.61
CA LEU A 34 15.90 -2.00 -20.39
C LEU A 34 17.18 -2.14 -19.55
N SER A 35 17.12 -2.95 -18.50
CA SER A 35 18.26 -3.18 -17.60
C SER A 35 19.41 -3.92 -18.30
N ALA A 36 19.11 -4.84 -19.21
CA ALA A 36 20.10 -5.56 -20.00
C ALA A 36 20.72 -4.70 -21.11
N ALA A 37 19.97 -3.73 -21.63
CA ALA A 37 20.41 -2.78 -22.66
C ALA A 37 21.21 -1.58 -22.10
N LYS A 38 21.41 -1.52 -20.77
CA LYS A 38 22.07 -0.37 -20.15
C LYS A 38 23.56 -0.26 -20.56
N PRO A 39 24.08 0.97 -20.75
CA PRO A 39 25.52 1.20 -20.80
C PRO A 39 26.21 0.72 -19.52
N VAL A 40 27.48 0.29 -19.62
CA VAL A 40 28.25 -0.32 -18.53
C VAL A 40 28.21 0.49 -17.22
N ASP A 41 28.28 1.82 -17.34
CA ASP A 41 28.31 2.75 -16.19
C ASP A 41 26.96 3.41 -15.86
N ALA A 42 25.88 3.03 -16.55
CA ALA A 42 24.56 3.61 -16.32
C ALA A 42 23.87 2.99 -15.09
N PRO A 43 23.14 3.80 -14.30
CA PRO A 43 22.28 3.26 -13.24
C PRO A 43 21.15 2.44 -13.87
N ASN A 44 20.65 1.46 -13.12
CA ASN A 44 19.51 0.66 -13.57
C ASN A 44 18.28 1.56 -13.80
N PRO A 45 17.41 1.23 -14.77
CA PRO A 45 16.14 1.91 -14.96
C PRO A 45 15.27 1.76 -13.70
N PRO A 46 14.38 2.74 -13.43
CA PRO A 46 13.44 2.67 -12.31
C PRO A 46 12.69 1.34 -12.30
N ALA A 47 12.67 0.67 -11.14
CA ALA A 47 12.01 -0.63 -11.01
C ALA A 47 10.49 -0.53 -11.24
N PRO A 48 9.84 -1.54 -11.84
CA PRO A 48 8.40 -1.55 -12.04
C PRO A 48 7.64 -1.72 -10.71
N LEU A 49 6.42 -1.19 -10.63
CA LEU A 49 5.57 -1.26 -9.44
C LEU A 49 4.69 -2.52 -9.46
N ILE A 50 5.31 -3.71 -9.40
CA ILE A 50 4.64 -5.00 -9.66
C ILE A 50 4.62 -5.99 -8.48
N LEU A 51 5.39 -5.74 -7.41
CA LEU A 51 5.43 -6.59 -6.21
C LEU A 51 4.72 -5.91 -5.03
N ALA A 52 5.46 -5.52 -4.00
CA ALA A 52 4.92 -4.79 -2.84
C ALA A 52 4.21 -3.49 -3.21
N ALA A 53 4.58 -2.89 -4.36
CA ALA A 53 3.98 -1.69 -4.93
C ALA A 53 2.88 -1.95 -5.96
N SER A 54 2.42 -3.20 -6.14
CA SER A 54 1.37 -3.54 -7.11
C SER A 54 0.04 -2.82 -6.87
N GLY A 55 -0.27 -2.48 -5.61
CA GLY A 55 -1.49 -1.75 -5.23
C GLY A 55 -1.39 -0.22 -5.39
N GLU A 56 -0.26 0.31 -5.85
CA GLU A 56 -0.13 1.74 -6.18
C GLU A 56 -1.16 2.18 -7.22
N SER A 57 -1.49 3.47 -7.19
CA SER A 57 -2.45 4.07 -8.14
C SER A 57 -1.99 3.95 -9.59
N ASP A 58 -2.96 3.97 -10.51
CA ASP A 58 -2.66 3.99 -11.94
C ASP A 58 -1.90 5.27 -12.33
N ALA A 59 -2.14 6.39 -11.66
CA ALA A 59 -1.33 7.59 -11.79
C ALA A 59 0.14 7.37 -11.39
N SER A 60 0.40 6.73 -10.23
CA SER A 60 1.75 6.35 -9.77
C SER A 60 2.43 5.42 -10.78
N LYS A 61 1.71 4.42 -11.29
CA LYS A 61 2.23 3.46 -12.26
C LYS A 61 2.55 4.11 -13.60
N HIS A 62 1.67 4.97 -14.09
CA HIS A 62 1.87 5.72 -15.32
C HIS A 62 3.04 6.70 -15.21
N HIS A 63 3.22 7.33 -14.05
CA HIS A 63 4.39 8.14 -13.76
C HIS A 63 5.67 7.29 -13.74
N ARG A 64 5.66 6.10 -13.11
CA ARG A 64 6.82 5.19 -13.14
C ARG A 64 7.16 4.76 -14.58
N LEU A 65 6.16 4.50 -15.42
CA LEU A 65 6.39 4.19 -16.83
C LEU A 65 7.03 5.37 -17.58
N ARG A 66 6.59 6.61 -17.32
CA ARG A 66 7.27 7.82 -17.83
C ARG A 66 8.74 7.85 -17.46
N GLN A 67 9.07 7.62 -16.18
CA GLN A 67 10.47 7.64 -15.72
C GLN A 67 11.33 6.59 -16.45
N GLN A 68 10.76 5.43 -16.80
CA GLN A 68 11.46 4.41 -17.60
C GLN A 68 11.66 4.85 -19.05
N LEU A 69 10.68 5.53 -19.66
CA LEU A 69 10.81 6.08 -21.01
C LEU A 69 11.80 7.25 -21.07
N GLU A 70 11.81 8.14 -20.07
CA GLU A 70 12.80 9.20 -19.92
C GLU A 70 14.21 8.63 -19.70
N TRP A 71 14.31 7.51 -18.96
CA TRP A 71 15.57 6.78 -18.85
C TRP A 71 15.99 6.22 -20.22
N ALA A 72 15.08 5.61 -20.97
CA ALA A 72 15.37 5.08 -22.30
C ALA A 72 15.81 6.18 -23.28
N ASP A 73 15.17 7.35 -23.25
CA ASP A 73 15.53 8.52 -24.06
C ASP A 73 16.95 9.02 -23.79
N ARG A 74 17.36 9.10 -22.51
CA ARG A 74 18.74 9.48 -22.14
C ARG A 74 19.81 8.47 -22.57
N HIS A 75 19.41 7.27 -22.96
CA HIS A 75 20.31 6.19 -23.34
C HIS A 75 20.09 5.71 -24.78
N ASP A 76 19.42 6.51 -25.61
CA ASP A 76 19.17 6.23 -27.03
C ASP A 76 18.40 4.91 -27.29
N LEU A 77 17.51 4.54 -26.37
CA LEU A 77 16.68 3.33 -26.41
C LEU A 77 15.18 3.62 -26.57
N LEU A 78 14.80 4.89 -26.81
CA LEU A 78 13.39 5.32 -26.78
C LEU A 78 12.56 4.64 -27.88
N ASP A 79 13.12 4.47 -29.08
CA ASP A 79 12.42 3.88 -30.22
C ASP A 79 12.05 2.43 -29.95
N GLU A 80 13.03 1.65 -29.51
CA GLU A 80 12.85 0.25 -29.13
C GLU A 80 11.95 0.10 -27.91
N ALA A 81 12.04 1.03 -26.94
CA ALA A 81 11.19 1.02 -25.77
C ALA A 81 9.72 1.23 -26.15
N ILE A 82 9.41 2.21 -27.00
CA ILE A 82 8.05 2.48 -27.48
C ILE A 82 7.55 1.28 -28.31
N ALA A 83 8.38 0.75 -29.23
CA ALA A 83 8.00 -0.39 -30.05
C ALA A 83 7.68 -1.63 -29.20
N ARG A 84 8.46 -1.89 -28.14
CA ARG A 84 8.20 -2.99 -27.21
C ARG A 84 6.92 -2.79 -26.42
N LEU A 85 6.65 -1.59 -25.92
CA LEU A 85 5.39 -1.32 -25.23
C LEU A 85 4.19 -1.49 -26.17
N ALA A 86 4.30 -1.04 -27.43
CA ALA A 86 3.25 -1.20 -28.43
C ALA A 86 2.96 -2.67 -28.77
N ALA A 87 3.94 -3.56 -28.62
CA ALA A 87 3.80 -4.99 -28.84
C ALA A 87 3.16 -5.75 -27.66
N ILE A 88 3.01 -5.13 -26.48
CA ILE A 88 2.39 -5.77 -25.31
C ILE A 88 0.87 -5.91 -25.57
N PRO A 89 0.30 -7.13 -25.51
CA PRO A 89 -1.14 -7.33 -25.68
C PRO A 89 -1.97 -6.52 -24.69
N ILE A 90 -3.12 -6.01 -25.12
CA ILE A 90 -3.92 -5.06 -24.34
C ILE A 90 -4.37 -5.63 -22.98
N GLU A 91 -4.63 -6.93 -22.91
CA GLU A 91 -4.99 -7.67 -21.70
C GLU A 91 -3.84 -7.77 -20.67
N GLN A 92 -2.61 -7.44 -21.07
CA GLN A 92 -1.45 -7.39 -20.21
C GLN A 92 -1.13 -5.96 -19.75
N TRP A 93 -2.08 -5.03 -19.90
CA TRP A 93 -2.00 -3.69 -19.32
C TRP A 93 -2.88 -3.58 -18.07
N ASN A 94 -2.38 -2.84 -17.07
CA ASN A 94 -3.25 -2.29 -16.05
C ASN A 94 -4.14 -1.24 -16.73
N ALA A 95 -5.45 -1.43 -16.63
CA ALA A 95 -6.43 -0.56 -17.26
C ALA A 95 -7.53 -0.14 -16.28
N SER A 96 -7.83 1.16 -16.29
CA SER A 96 -8.95 1.74 -15.55
C SER A 96 -9.39 3.05 -16.22
N PHE A 97 -10.58 3.52 -15.85
CA PHE A 97 -11.08 4.80 -16.35
C PHE A 97 -10.14 5.95 -15.92
N PRO A 98 -9.73 6.86 -16.82
CA PRO A 98 -8.80 7.96 -16.49
C PRO A 98 -9.21 8.78 -15.25
N GLU A 99 -10.50 8.91 -15.00
CA GLU A 99 -11.09 9.60 -13.86
C GLU A 99 -10.80 8.89 -12.51
N SER A 100 -10.53 7.58 -12.57
CA SER A 100 -10.18 6.75 -11.41
C SER A 100 -8.68 6.56 -11.23
N TRP A 101 -7.83 7.14 -12.08
CA TRP A 101 -6.39 6.85 -12.03
C TRP A 101 -5.68 7.31 -10.76
N ASN A 102 -6.21 8.35 -10.11
CA ASN A 102 -5.69 8.82 -8.82
C ASN A 102 -6.19 7.99 -7.64
N GLN A 103 -7.10 7.04 -7.88
CA GLN A 103 -7.55 6.07 -6.89
C GLN A 103 -6.52 4.94 -6.89
N ASP A 104 -5.82 4.78 -5.78
CA ASP A 104 -5.07 3.56 -5.57
C ASP A 104 -6.04 2.39 -5.39
N SER A 105 -5.57 1.15 -5.62
CA SER A 105 -6.34 -0.04 -5.25
C SER A 105 -6.60 -0.12 -3.73
N TYR A 106 -6.10 0.86 -2.98
CA TYR A 106 -6.24 1.05 -1.56
C TYR A 106 -7.34 2.07 -1.16
N SER A 107 -8.15 2.67 -2.07
CA SER A 107 -9.28 3.55 -1.70
C SER A 107 -10.29 3.92 -2.82
N PRO A 108 -11.57 4.32 -2.52
CA PRO A 108 -12.19 4.64 -1.20
C PRO A 108 -13.59 3.98 -0.92
N PRO A 109 -14.14 3.96 0.34
CA PRO A 109 -14.38 5.12 1.24
C PRO A 109 -13.46 5.25 2.47
N TRP A 110 -12.32 4.56 2.55
CA TRP A 110 -11.52 4.49 3.77
C TRP A 110 -10.22 5.33 3.73
N HIS A 111 -10.33 6.61 3.40
CA HIS A 111 -9.23 7.55 3.64
C HIS A 111 -9.12 7.86 5.15
N TRP A 112 -8.40 7.02 5.89
CA TRP A 112 -7.94 7.33 7.25
C TRP A 112 -6.53 7.94 7.23
N GLY A 113 -6.37 9.12 6.61
CA GLY A 113 -5.23 10.02 6.85
C GLY A 113 -3.83 9.44 6.62
N TRP A 114 -3.63 8.60 5.60
CA TRP A 114 -2.28 8.17 5.24
C TRP A 114 -1.51 9.36 4.67
N THR A 115 -0.55 9.89 5.43
CA THR A 115 0.39 10.91 4.97
C THR A 115 1.77 10.29 4.83
N ALA A 116 2.55 10.75 3.83
CA ALA A 116 3.94 10.35 3.65
C ALA A 116 4.86 10.87 4.76
N ASP A 117 4.30 11.62 5.72
CA ASP A 117 5.06 12.18 6.82
C ASP A 117 5.57 11.07 7.76
N PRO A 118 6.83 11.16 8.21
CA PRO A 118 7.38 10.22 9.16
C PRO A 118 6.58 10.29 10.48
N LYS A 119 5.72 9.29 10.71
CA LYS A 119 4.87 9.24 11.91
C LYS A 119 5.76 9.22 13.18
N PRO A 120 5.45 10.01 14.21
CA PRO A 120 6.29 10.14 15.39
C PRO A 120 6.46 8.79 16.10
N LYS A 121 7.71 8.46 16.45
CA LYS A 121 8.03 7.26 17.24
C LYS A 121 7.40 7.40 18.62
N ILE A 122 6.73 6.35 19.10
CA ILE A 122 6.19 6.34 20.46
C ILE A 122 7.35 6.18 21.45
N SER A 123 7.52 7.15 22.35
CA SER A 123 8.49 7.03 23.45
C SER A 123 8.04 5.95 24.45
N ALA A 124 8.91 5.54 25.38
CA ALA A 124 8.50 4.58 26.40
C ALA A 124 7.44 5.16 27.35
N GLU A 125 7.58 6.45 27.68
CA GLU A 125 6.65 7.18 28.54
C GLU A 125 5.28 7.35 27.86
N ASP A 126 5.26 7.77 26.59
CA ASP A 126 4.01 7.92 25.83
C ASP A 126 3.32 6.57 25.63
N ALA A 127 4.08 5.49 25.42
CA ALA A 127 3.50 4.16 25.30
C ALA A 127 2.73 3.75 26.57
N THR A 128 3.26 4.07 27.76
CA THR A 128 2.55 3.82 29.02
C THR A 128 1.27 4.64 29.11
N LYS A 129 1.35 5.96 28.86
CA LYS A 129 0.18 6.86 28.89
C LYS A 129 -0.90 6.45 27.90
N LEU A 130 -0.50 6.05 26.69
CA LEU A 130 -1.43 5.60 25.66
C LEU A 130 -2.09 4.27 26.02
N ILE A 131 -1.40 3.34 26.67
CA ILE A 131 -2.02 2.09 27.14
C ILE A 131 -3.03 2.38 28.25
N GLU A 132 -2.70 3.26 29.19
CA GLU A 132 -3.64 3.69 30.23
C GLU A 132 -4.88 4.36 29.62
N HIS A 133 -4.67 5.27 28.65
CA HIS A 133 -5.75 5.90 27.89
C HIS A 133 -6.62 4.88 27.16
N LEU A 134 -6.01 3.92 26.44
CA LEU A 134 -6.74 2.87 25.73
C LEU A 134 -7.52 1.97 26.70
N ARG A 135 -6.96 1.62 27.87
CA ARG A 135 -7.67 0.82 28.89
C ARG A 135 -8.88 1.55 29.45
N ALA A 136 -8.75 2.84 29.73
CA ALA A 136 -9.83 3.65 30.28
C ALA A 136 -11.01 3.82 29.31
N ASN A 137 -10.74 3.79 28.00
CA ASN A 137 -11.74 4.06 26.94
C ASN A 137 -11.98 2.84 26.03
N TRP A 138 -11.59 1.63 26.46
CA TRP A 138 -11.50 0.49 25.55
C TRP A 138 -12.84 0.07 24.96
N ASP A 139 -13.91 0.09 25.75
CA ASP A 139 -15.25 -0.30 25.29
C ASP A 139 -15.78 0.63 24.18
N GLU A 140 -15.41 1.91 24.21
CA GLU A 140 -15.73 2.87 23.15
C GLU A 140 -14.87 2.62 21.90
N VAL A 141 -13.56 2.41 22.09
CA VAL A 141 -12.59 2.22 20.99
C VAL A 141 -12.82 0.89 20.25
N ALA A 142 -12.96 -0.20 20.99
CA ALA A 142 -13.14 -1.54 20.43
C ALA A 142 -14.59 -1.82 20.01
N GLY A 143 -15.54 -1.07 20.57
CA GLY A 143 -16.96 -1.39 20.56
C GLY A 143 -17.31 -2.38 21.68
N HIS A 144 -18.49 -2.17 22.27
CA HIS A 144 -18.91 -2.81 23.52
C HIS A 144 -18.85 -4.36 23.52
N GLU A 145 -19.11 -5.03 22.39
CA GLU A 145 -18.99 -6.49 22.31
C GLU A 145 -17.53 -6.97 22.36
N LEU A 146 -16.65 -6.30 21.60
CA LEU A 146 -15.24 -6.65 21.52
C LEU A 146 -14.48 -6.21 22.78
N GLY A 147 -14.85 -5.08 23.37
CA GLY A 147 -14.27 -4.56 24.61
C GLY A 147 -14.45 -5.50 25.80
N ARG A 148 -15.56 -6.24 25.88
CA ARG A 148 -15.81 -7.25 26.92
C ARG A 148 -14.90 -8.47 26.85
N VAL A 149 -14.34 -8.77 25.68
CA VAL A 149 -13.54 -9.97 25.45
C VAL A 149 -12.09 -9.65 25.12
N THR A 150 -11.72 -8.37 25.08
CA THR A 150 -10.37 -7.92 24.77
C THR A 150 -9.88 -6.83 25.73
N SER A 151 -8.57 -6.68 25.89
CA SER A 151 -8.00 -5.54 26.63
C SER A 151 -6.59 -5.18 26.12
N PRO A 152 -6.24 -3.90 26.04
CA PRO A 152 -4.94 -3.48 25.53
C PRO A 152 -3.84 -3.77 26.58
N LEU A 153 -2.78 -4.46 26.14
CA LEU A 153 -1.67 -4.86 27.01
C LEU A 153 -0.50 -3.90 26.94
N ARG A 154 0.11 -3.76 25.76
CA ARG A 154 1.35 -3.00 25.55
C ARG A 154 1.60 -2.73 24.07
N PHE A 155 2.49 -1.77 23.79
CA PHE A 155 3.09 -1.61 22.47
C PHE A 155 4.41 -2.38 22.36
N GLU A 156 4.70 -2.92 21.17
CA GLU A 156 5.89 -3.70 20.85
C GLU A 156 6.57 -3.24 19.55
N GLY A 157 7.79 -3.76 19.32
CA GLY A 157 8.61 -3.47 18.15
C GLY A 157 9.48 -2.22 18.30
N ALA A 158 10.51 -2.10 17.46
CA ALA A 158 11.50 -1.02 17.54
C ALA A 158 10.89 0.40 17.43
N LYS A 159 9.78 0.52 16.70
CA LYS A 159 8.99 1.77 16.53
C LYS A 159 7.79 1.87 17.48
N ARG A 160 7.49 0.83 18.28
CA ARG A 160 6.30 0.71 19.14
C ARG A 160 4.96 0.86 18.39
N ARG A 161 4.91 0.43 17.12
CA ARG A 161 3.71 0.49 16.26
C ARG A 161 2.95 -0.84 16.17
N ARG A 162 3.21 -1.75 17.10
CA ARG A 162 2.52 -3.02 17.25
C ARG A 162 1.77 -3.02 18.58
N LEU A 163 0.44 -2.95 18.57
CA LEU A 163 -0.35 -3.08 19.80
C LEU A 163 -0.63 -4.55 20.08
N VAL A 164 -0.28 -5.01 21.28
CA VAL A 164 -0.68 -6.33 21.77
C VAL A 164 -1.96 -6.16 22.58
N VAL A 165 -3.00 -6.88 22.19
CA VAL A 165 -4.30 -6.93 22.83
C VAL A 165 -4.50 -8.32 23.42
N ARG A 166 -4.83 -8.41 24.69
CA ARG A 166 -5.30 -9.68 25.28
C ARG A 166 -6.67 -9.97 24.73
N ALA A 167 -6.93 -11.21 24.33
CA ALA A 167 -8.26 -11.65 23.92
C ALA A 167 -8.61 -12.97 24.60
N ARG A 168 -9.90 -13.17 24.88
CA ARG A 168 -10.39 -14.43 25.43
C ARG A 168 -10.28 -15.55 24.40
N SER A 169 -9.61 -16.64 24.76
CA SER A 169 -9.37 -17.80 23.89
C SER A 169 -10.64 -18.58 23.52
N ASP A 170 -11.72 -18.46 24.30
CA ASP A 170 -13.00 -19.13 24.10
C ASP A 170 -13.98 -18.34 23.21
N THR A 171 -13.53 -17.22 22.64
CA THR A 171 -14.36 -16.36 21.78
C THR A 171 -13.74 -16.20 20.41
N SER A 172 -14.56 -15.87 19.42
CA SER A 172 -14.13 -15.58 18.05
C SER A 172 -14.40 -14.11 17.70
N PRO A 173 -13.47 -13.43 17.02
CA PRO A 173 -13.70 -12.05 16.60
C PRO A 173 -14.64 -11.96 15.40
N PRO A 174 -15.25 -10.78 15.16
CA PRO A 174 -16.17 -10.57 14.05
C PRO A 174 -15.51 -10.69 12.66
N TRP A 175 -14.18 -10.71 12.58
CA TRP A 175 -13.42 -10.84 11.33
C TRP A 175 -12.93 -12.27 11.03
N GLY A 176 -13.30 -13.28 11.82
CA GLY A 176 -12.91 -14.67 11.59
C GLY A 176 -12.21 -15.27 12.80
N SER A 177 -10.87 -15.29 12.80
CA SER A 177 -10.08 -15.72 13.94
C SER A 177 -9.16 -14.60 14.44
N TRP A 178 -8.60 -14.76 15.64
CA TRP A 178 -7.64 -13.81 16.19
C TRP A 178 -6.35 -13.70 15.35
N PHE A 179 -6.03 -14.72 14.55
CA PHE A 179 -4.79 -14.79 13.78
C PHE A 179 -5.01 -14.76 12.26
N SER A 180 -6.26 -14.80 11.80
CA SER A 180 -6.57 -14.85 10.37
C SER A 180 -7.91 -14.20 10.05
N LEU A 181 -7.94 -13.51 8.91
CA LEU A 181 -9.13 -12.86 8.38
C LEU A 181 -9.96 -13.87 7.59
N ALA A 182 -11.26 -13.93 7.85
CA ALA A 182 -12.19 -14.74 7.08
C ALA A 182 -12.24 -14.27 5.61
N ARG A 183 -12.48 -15.21 4.69
CA ARG A 183 -12.75 -14.88 3.28
C ARG A 183 -14.12 -14.19 3.19
N GLY A 184 -14.17 -12.96 2.68
CA GLY A 184 -15.42 -12.21 2.45
C GLY A 184 -15.55 -10.90 3.23
N GLY A 185 -16.80 -10.40 3.39
CA GLY A 185 -17.12 -9.07 3.92
C GLY A 185 -16.68 -8.80 5.37
N ASN A 186 -16.45 -9.86 6.15
CA ASN A 186 -16.10 -9.77 7.58
C ASN A 186 -14.69 -9.20 7.82
N ARG A 187 -13.79 -9.23 6.82
CA ARG A 187 -12.47 -8.59 6.90
C ARG A 187 -12.55 -7.09 7.21
N LYS A 188 -13.62 -6.42 6.80
CA LYS A 188 -13.81 -4.98 7.04
C LYS A 188 -13.94 -4.65 8.53
N ALA A 189 -14.36 -5.61 9.37
CA ALA A 189 -14.47 -5.39 10.82
C ALA A 189 -13.11 -5.14 11.47
N PHE A 190 -12.08 -5.90 11.10
CA PHE A 190 -10.71 -5.69 11.62
C PHE A 190 -10.15 -4.34 11.18
N THR A 191 -10.40 -3.95 9.92
CA THR A 191 -9.97 -2.64 9.40
C THR A 191 -10.60 -1.49 10.20
N ARG A 192 -11.91 -1.55 10.49
CA ARG A 192 -12.59 -0.54 11.31
C ARG A 192 -12.05 -0.51 12.74
N PHE A 193 -11.83 -1.67 13.34
CA PHE A 193 -11.27 -1.78 14.68
C PHE A 193 -9.88 -1.12 14.77
N ARG A 194 -8.96 -1.44 13.84
CA ARG A 194 -7.64 -0.82 13.80
C ARG A 194 -7.71 0.70 13.58
N ALA A 195 -8.64 1.15 12.73
CA ALA A 195 -8.85 2.59 12.51
C ALA A 195 -9.33 3.31 13.78
N ALA A 196 -10.24 2.71 14.55
CA ALA A 196 -10.69 3.26 15.83
C ALA A 196 -9.55 3.36 16.86
N VAL A 197 -8.73 2.31 16.96
CA VAL A 197 -7.51 2.34 17.79
C VAL A 197 -6.58 3.48 17.37
N ASN A 198 -6.30 3.62 16.07
CA ASN A 198 -5.45 4.70 15.55
C ASN A 198 -6.03 6.09 15.79
N ALA A 199 -7.35 6.24 15.71
CA ALA A 199 -8.01 7.51 16.03
C ALA A 199 -7.80 7.90 17.51
N ALA A 200 -7.88 6.93 18.43
CA ALA A 200 -7.72 7.15 19.86
C ALA A 200 -6.28 7.48 20.30
N ILE A 201 -5.27 7.08 19.52
CA ILE A 201 -3.85 7.26 19.89
C ILE A 201 -3.13 8.35 19.07
N LYS A 202 -3.87 9.17 18.31
CA LYS A 202 -3.29 10.29 17.56
C LYS A 202 -2.42 11.18 18.48
N PRO A 203 -1.27 11.69 18.01
CA PRO A 203 -0.76 11.63 16.63
C PRO A 203 0.00 10.33 16.30
N HIS A 204 0.03 9.35 17.19
CA HIS A 204 0.65 8.06 16.94
C HIS A 204 -0.27 7.10 16.17
N GLU A 205 0.30 5.99 15.72
CA GLU A 205 -0.41 4.98 14.94
C GLU A 205 0.20 3.60 15.18
N VAL A 206 -0.64 2.56 15.09
CA VAL A 206 -0.23 1.18 14.93
C VAL A 206 -0.37 0.68 13.50
N ASP A 207 0.67 0.00 13.05
CA ASP A 207 0.71 -0.73 11.80
C ASP A 207 0.09 -2.13 11.98
N HIS A 208 0.26 -2.72 13.18
CA HIS A 208 -0.19 -4.08 13.52
C HIS A 208 -0.91 -4.13 14.87
N ILE A 209 -1.94 -4.99 14.95
CA ILE A 209 -2.57 -5.39 16.21
C ILE A 209 -2.47 -6.90 16.30
N ASP A 210 -1.88 -7.39 17.38
CA ASP A 210 -1.74 -8.82 17.66
C ASP A 210 -2.49 -9.21 18.92
N PHE A 211 -2.92 -10.46 18.96
CA PHE A 211 -3.76 -10.97 20.02
C PHE A 211 -3.02 -12.00 20.88
N ASP A 212 -3.00 -11.77 22.18
CA ASP A 212 -2.48 -12.69 23.19
C ASP A 212 -3.64 -13.45 23.84
N LEU A 213 -3.70 -14.76 23.60
CA LEU A 213 -4.78 -15.64 24.09
C LEU A 213 -4.42 -16.36 25.40
N ARG A 214 -3.26 -16.06 26.00
CA ARG A 214 -2.86 -16.71 27.25
C ARG A 214 -3.82 -16.34 28.38
N PRO A 215 -4.19 -17.32 29.24
CA PRO A 215 -4.91 -17.05 30.47
C PRO A 215 -4.14 -16.05 31.34
N LEU A 216 -4.87 -15.35 32.21
CA LEU A 216 -4.29 -14.51 33.26
C LEU A 216 -3.41 -15.34 34.21
#